data_AF-S2QYZ2-F1
#
_entry.id   AF-S2QYZ2-F1
#
_cell.length_a   1.000
_cell.length_b   1.000
_cell.length_c   1.000
_cell.angle_alpha   90.00
_cell.angle_beta   90.00
_cell.angle_gamma   90.00
#
_symmetry.space_group_name_H-M   'P 1'
#
loop_
_entity.id
_entity.type
_entity.pdbx_description
1 polymer ?
#
loop_
_entity_poly.entity_id
_entity_poly.type
_entity_poly.pdbx_seq_one_letter_code
_entity_poly.pdbx_strand_id
1 'polypeptide(L)'
;MDIFDSHTHLNDTPYQGKEAEYIENARQLGVKKMAIVGSDTALNAGALALAHQYDNLYAIVGWHPESSKDYDAAKEALLIKQLADSKVVALGEIGLDY
;
A
#
# COMPACT_ATOMS: atom_id res chain seq x y z
N MET A 1 20.07 12.02 -6.46
CA MET A 1 19.99 10.64 -5.95
C MET A 1 18.60 10.14 -6.26
N ASP A 2 18.48 8.94 -6.82
CA ASP A 2 17.18 8.33 -7.09
C ASP A 2 16.80 7.44 -5.91
N ILE A 3 15.75 7.81 -5.19
CA ILE A 3 15.28 7.15 -3.98
C ILE A 3 14.01 6.36 -4.29
N PHE A 4 13.93 5.15 -3.74
CA PHE A 4 12.70 4.37 -3.66
C PHE A 4 12.23 4.42 -2.20
N ASP A 5 11.03 4.95 -1.96
CA ASP A 5 10.39 4.85 -0.65
C ASP A 5 9.77 3.45 -0.52
N SER A 6 10.41 2.59 0.27
CA SER A 6 10.04 1.18 0.36
C SER A 6 8.78 0.91 1.16
N HIS A 7 8.27 1.88 1.93
CA HIS A 7 7.12 1.68 2.81
C HIS A 7 6.47 3.01 3.15
N THR A 8 5.30 3.29 2.57
CA THR A 8 4.52 4.49 2.91
C THR A 8 3.02 4.22 2.90
N HIS A 9 2.28 4.95 3.74
CA HIS A 9 0.82 4.84 3.87
C HIS A 9 0.11 6.07 3.31
N LEU A 10 0.39 6.42 2.05
CA LEU A 10 -0.29 7.53 1.36
C LEU A 10 -1.79 7.24 1.13
N ASN A 11 -2.19 5.98 1.26
CA ASN A 11 -3.58 5.50 1.27
C ASN A 11 -4.34 5.78 2.58
N ASP A 12 -3.70 6.42 3.57
CA ASP A 12 -4.35 6.72 4.85
C ASP A 12 -5.22 8.00 4.79
N THR A 13 -6.22 8.06 5.67
CA THR A 13 -7.23 9.13 5.75
C THR A 13 -6.66 10.54 5.80
N PRO A 14 -5.56 10.84 6.53
CA PRO A 14 -4.97 12.19 6.56
C PRO A 14 -4.49 12.71 5.20
N TYR A 15 -4.19 11.80 4.26
CA TYR A 15 -3.68 12.13 2.92
C TYR A 15 -4.77 12.14 1.84
N GLN A 16 -5.99 11.76 2.18
CA GLN A 16 -7.09 11.63 1.22
C GLN A 16 -7.34 12.94 0.46
N GLY A 17 -7.28 12.85 -0.87
CA GLY A 17 -7.46 13.98 -1.79
C GLY A 17 -6.25 14.90 -1.93
N LYS A 18 -5.12 14.57 -1.29
CA LYS A 18 -3.84 15.31 -1.36
C LYS A 18 -2.69 14.45 -1.89
N GLU A 19 -2.97 13.22 -2.31
CA GLU A 19 -1.97 12.23 -2.69
C GLU A 19 -1.07 12.75 -3.81
N ALA A 20 -1.66 13.40 -4.82
CA ALA A 20 -0.92 14.01 -5.93
C ALA A 20 0.10 15.06 -5.46
N GLU A 21 -0.26 15.89 -4.46
CA GLU A 21 0.62 16.92 -3.90
C GLU A 21 1.84 16.28 -3.21
N TYR A 22 1.60 15.29 -2.36
CA TYR A 22 2.67 14.59 -1.64
C TYR A 22 3.57 13.79 -2.59
N ILE A 23 3.01 13.16 -3.63
CA ILE A 23 3.79 12.46 -4.66
C ILE A 23 4.74 13.42 -5.37
N GLU A 24 4.25 14.61 -5.76
CA GLU A 24 5.06 15.61 -6.44
C GLU A 24 6.15 16.19 -5.52
N ASN A 25 5.80 16.51 -4.28
CA ASN A 25 6.76 17.00 -3.28
C ASN A 25 7.90 15.98 -3.06
N ALA A 26 7.57 14.70 -2.90
CA ALA A 26 8.55 13.64 -2.73
C ALA A 26 9.43 13.48 -4.00
N ARG A 27 8.83 13.59 -5.20
CA ARG A 27 9.55 13.54 -6.48
C ARG A 27 10.60 14.65 -6.61
N GLN A 28 10.29 15.86 -6.14
CA GLN A 28 11.20 17.01 -6.11
C GLN A 28 12.39 16.79 -5.17
N LEU A 29 12.21 16.01 -4.11
CA LEU A 29 13.26 15.61 -3.17
C LEU A 29 14.06 14.37 -3.63
N GLY A 30 13.74 13.79 -4.79
CA GLY A 30 14.46 12.66 -5.37
C GLY A 30 13.81 11.29 -5.14
N VAL A 31 12.66 11.21 -4.46
CA VAL A 31 11.88 9.98 -4.32
C VAL A 31 11.14 9.70 -5.62
N LYS A 32 11.68 8.81 -6.45
CA LYS A 32 11.15 8.55 -7.79
C LYS A 32 10.06 7.49 -7.81
N LYS A 33 10.06 6.59 -6.84
CA LYS A 33 9.13 5.46 -6.73
C LYS A 33 8.76 5.24 -5.27
N MET A 34 7.57 4.71 -5.03
CA MET A 34 7.10 4.40 -3.67
C MET A 34 6.30 3.10 -3.67
N ALA A 35 6.41 2.34 -2.58
CA ALA A 35 5.53 1.22 -2.28
C ALA A 35 4.45 1.66 -1.28
N ILE A 36 3.21 1.68 -1.73
CA ILE A 36 2.04 2.00 -0.90
C ILE A 36 1.60 0.75 -0.17
N VAL A 37 1.59 0.80 1.16
CA VAL A 37 1.36 -0.37 2.01
C VAL A 37 -0.09 -0.42 2.47
N GLY A 38 -0.74 -1.53 2.14
CA GLY A 38 -2.01 -1.94 2.72
C GLY A 38 -1.80 -2.82 3.95
N SER A 39 -2.79 -2.83 4.83
CA SER A 39 -2.75 -3.51 6.12
C SER A 39 -4.07 -4.17 6.53
N ASP A 40 -5.13 -3.95 5.75
CA ASP A 40 -6.45 -4.57 5.87
C ASP A 40 -7.19 -4.45 4.52
N THR A 41 -8.47 -4.86 4.46
CA THR A 41 -9.28 -4.76 3.24
C THR A 41 -9.34 -3.34 2.66
N ALA A 42 -9.49 -2.32 3.50
CA ALA A 42 -9.66 -0.94 3.07
C ALA A 42 -8.33 -0.35 2.58
N LEU A 43 -7.27 -0.53 3.35
CA LEU A 43 -5.95 -0.02 3.03
C LEU A 43 -5.32 -0.78 1.86
N ASN A 44 -5.55 -2.10 1.70
CA ASN A 44 -5.16 -2.85 0.51
C ASN A 44 -5.85 -2.29 -0.75
N ALA A 45 -7.14 -1.96 -0.67
CA ALA A 45 -7.87 -1.36 -1.80
C ALA A 45 -7.33 0.03 -2.14
N GLY A 46 -7.02 0.86 -1.14
CA GLY A 46 -6.39 2.17 -1.34
C GLY A 46 -4.99 2.08 -1.97
N ALA A 47 -4.17 1.12 -1.51
CA ALA A 47 -2.84 0.88 -2.07
C ALA A 47 -2.91 0.49 -3.55
N LEU A 48 -3.81 -0.43 -3.91
CA LEU A 48 -4.06 -0.83 -5.29
C LEU A 48 -4.56 0.34 -6.14
N ALA A 49 -5.51 1.13 -5.63
CA ALA A 49 -6.04 2.28 -6.36
C ALA A 49 -4.94 3.30 -6.70
N LEU A 50 -4.10 3.65 -5.72
CA LEU A 50 -2.98 4.56 -5.96
C LEU A 50 -1.93 3.97 -6.89
N ALA A 51 -1.61 2.67 -6.76
CA ALA A 51 -0.63 2.02 -7.63
C ALA A 51 -1.09 1.94 -9.09
N HIS A 52 -2.40 1.80 -9.34
CA HIS A 52 -2.98 1.86 -10.69
C HIS A 52 -3.14 3.28 -11.22
N GLN A 53 -3.34 4.27 -10.35
CA GLN A 53 -3.48 5.66 -10.74
C GLN A 53 -2.13 6.31 -11.14
N TYR A 54 -1.04 5.91 -10.49
CA TYR A 54 0.28 6.51 -10.68
C TYR A 54 1.32 5.45 -11.08
N ASP A 55 1.96 5.63 -12.23
CA ASP A 55 2.88 4.64 -12.81
C ASP A 55 4.08 4.30 -11.92
N ASN A 56 4.56 5.27 -11.15
CA ASN A 56 5.71 5.15 -10.27
C ASN A 56 5.37 4.62 -8.86
N LEU A 57 4.11 4.29 -8.60
CA LEU A 57 3.66 3.67 -7.36
C LEU A 57 3.43 2.17 -7.55
N TYR A 58 3.74 1.42 -6.49
CA TYR A 58 3.54 -0.01 -6.39
C TYR A 58 2.74 -0.32 -5.14
N ALA A 59 2.01 -1.43 -5.12
CA ALA A 59 1.23 -1.85 -3.97
C ALA A 59 1.94 -2.97 -3.19
N ILE A 60 1.83 -2.92 -1.88
CA ILE A 60 2.03 -4.05 -0.98
C ILE A 60 0.68 -4.31 -0.32
N VAL A 61 0.20 -5.55 -0.34
CA VAL A 61 -1.10 -5.93 0.24
C VAL A 61 -0.90 -6.99 1.31
N GLY A 62 -1.60 -6.88 2.43
CA GLY A 62 -1.34 -7.71 3.61
C GLY A 62 -2.41 -7.60 4.68
N TRP A 63 -2.03 -7.93 5.91
CA TRP A 63 -2.90 -7.95 7.07
C TRP A 63 -2.11 -7.70 8.36
N HIS A 64 -2.27 -6.51 8.95
CA HIS A 64 -1.50 -6.09 10.11
C HIS A 64 -1.85 -6.90 11.37
N PRO A 65 -0.87 -7.22 12.24
CA PRO A 65 -1.10 -7.98 13.46
C PRO A 65 -2.19 -7.40 14.38
N GLU A 66 -2.31 -6.08 14.51
CA GLU A 66 -3.35 -5.46 15.33
C GLU A 66 -4.79 -5.73 14.81
N SER A 67 -4.93 -5.91 13.50
CA SER A 67 -6.20 -6.24 12.83
C SER A 67 -6.44 -7.75 12.70
N SER A 68 -5.52 -8.60 13.19
CA SER A 68 -5.55 -10.06 13.01
C SER A 68 -6.84 -10.71 13.51
N LYS A 69 -7.47 -10.15 14.55
CA LYS A 69 -8.77 -10.61 15.09
C LYS A 69 -9.90 -10.59 14.05
N ASP A 70 -9.78 -9.72 13.05
CA ASP A 70 -10.80 -9.52 12.02
C ASP A 70 -10.49 -10.33 10.76
N TYR A 71 -9.38 -11.09 10.71
CA TYR A 71 -9.05 -11.93 9.55
C TYR A 71 -9.96 -13.17 9.47
N ASP A 72 -10.47 -13.45 8.27
CA ASP A 72 -11.32 -14.62 8.00
C ASP A 72 -11.07 -15.18 6.58
N ALA A 73 -11.69 -16.32 6.27
CA ALA A 73 -11.52 -16.99 4.98
C ALA A 73 -11.95 -16.12 3.77
N ALA A 74 -12.89 -15.20 3.94
CA ALA A 74 -13.31 -14.31 2.86
C ALA A 74 -12.25 -13.23 2.58
N LYS A 75 -11.65 -12.67 3.65
CA LYS A 75 -10.53 -11.72 3.55
C LYS A 75 -9.27 -12.38 3.01
N GLU A 76 -8.99 -13.61 3.40
CA GLU A 76 -7.91 -14.42 2.83
C GLU A 76 -8.08 -14.62 1.32
N ALA A 77 -9.27 -15.05 0.88
CA ALA A 77 -9.56 -15.23 -0.54
C ALA A 77 -9.42 -13.91 -1.33
N LEU A 78 -9.84 -12.79 -0.75
CA LEU A 78 -9.64 -11.47 -1.35
C LEU A 78 -8.16 -11.11 -1.45
N LEU A 79 -7.38 -11.31 -0.39
CA LEU A 79 -5.95 -11.03 -0.38
C LEU A 79 -5.21 -11.87 -1.44
N ILE A 80 -5.51 -13.16 -1.55
CA ILE A 80 -4.96 -14.05 -2.59
C ILE A 80 -5.27 -13.52 -3.99
N LYS A 81 -6.49 -13.03 -4.23
CA LYS A 81 -6.85 -12.41 -5.50
C LYS A 81 -6.05 -11.12 -5.75
N GLN A 82 -5.86 -10.28 -4.73
CA GLN A 82 -5.09 -9.04 -4.84
C GLN A 82 -3.61 -9.32 -5.14
N LEU A 83 -3.02 -10.37 -4.57
CA LEU A 83 -1.63 -10.78 -4.83
C LEU A 83 -1.35 -11.14 -6.30
N ALA A 84 -2.38 -11.42 -7.10
CA ALA A 84 -2.22 -11.68 -8.54
C ALA A 84 -2.17 -10.40 -9.40
N ASP A 85 -2.39 -9.22 -8.81
CA ASP A 85 -2.34 -7.95 -9.53
C ASP A 85 -0.89 -7.57 -9.89
N SER A 86 -0.65 -7.11 -11.13
CA SER A 86 0.69 -6.76 -11.62
C SER A 86 1.34 -5.58 -10.89
N LYS A 87 0.56 -4.73 -10.21
CA LYS A 87 1.08 -3.62 -9.41
C LYS A 87 1.48 -4.05 -8.00
N VAL A 88 1.09 -5.25 -7.56
CA VAL A 88 1.46 -5.79 -6.25
C VAL A 88 2.85 -6.42 -6.33
N VAL A 89 3.76 -5.95 -5.48
CA VAL A 89 5.17 -6.36 -5.50
C VAL A 89 5.59 -7.16 -4.27
N ALA A 90 4.78 -7.16 -3.21
CA ALA A 90 5.04 -7.91 -1.99
C ALA A 90 3.75 -8.20 -1.20
N LEU A 91 3.83 -9.23 -0.35
CA LEU A 91 2.85 -9.53 0.69
C LEU A 91 3.29 -8.84 1.99
N GLY A 92 2.42 -7.98 2.53
CA GLY A 92 2.69 -7.19 3.73
C GLY A 92 1.75 -5.99 3.84
N GLU A 93 1.71 -5.28 4.94
CA GLU A 93 2.44 -5.61 6.17
C GLU A 93 1.77 -6.76 6.92
N ILE A 94 2.60 -7.67 7.42
CA ILE A 94 2.21 -8.83 8.22
C ILE A 94 3.31 -9.06 9.27
N GLY A 95 2.97 -9.62 10.42
CA GLY A 95 3.94 -9.80 11.50
C GLY A 95 3.28 -10.13 12.83
N LEU A 96 3.93 -9.69 13.90
CA LEU A 96 3.49 -9.84 15.30
C LEU A 96 3.70 -8.50 16.01
N ASP A 97 2.74 -8.12 16.86
CA ASP A 97 2.77 -6.90 17.67
C ASP A 97 2.33 -7.27 19.10
N TYR A 98 3.16 -6.98 20.12
CA TYR A 98 3.08 -7.52 21.49
C TYR A 98 3.14 -6.44 22.57
#